data_AF-A0A087UJQ0-F1
#
_entry.id   AF-A0A087UJQ0-F1
#
_cell.length_a   1.000
_cell.length_b   1.000
_cell.length_c   1.000
_cell.angle_alpha   90.00
_cell.angle_beta   90.00
_cell.angle_gamma   90.00
#
_symmetry.space_group_name_H-M   'P 1'
#
loop_
_entity.id
_entity.type
_entity.pdbx_description
1 polymer ?
#
loop_
_entity_poly.entity_id
_entity_poly.type
_entity_poly.pdbx_seq_one_letter_code
_entity_poly.pdbx_strand_id
1 'polypeptide(L)'
;MDNFVLKVQGLSEYFTSHSTLADYEYVHQCHKFDKPVCLTLTDIKDLKRPLARTRIDDVNDCDFKYEDIAPSLKKDVISYESLNILLDTLEREIEKIKSSALKFESLDSLKPQGVVQAVKAICTLLSHVETSEITDTIAAFIQVCLLFDKTDDTDFDTLPELGNLGRTKETKEFEGDFLDMFRLLELSLSHLQHAVHDLLVMYAKAFRVNFAVEMHDVTYPEKMVTDFLDTPLFEVGIVHRLEPNIISAYDSYFLICEIHHG
;
A
#
# COMPACT_ATOMS: atom_id res chain seq x y z
N MET A 1 0.09 -36.53 31.18
CA MET A 1 0.58 -35.19 31.60
C MET A 1 0.50 -34.25 30.41
N ASP A 2 -0.58 -34.34 29.61
CA ASP A 2 -0.57 -33.91 28.20
C ASP A 2 -1.56 -32.77 27.95
N ASN A 3 -1.93 -32.03 28.99
CA ASN A 3 -2.93 -30.96 28.91
C ASN A 3 -2.29 -29.57 28.83
N PHE A 4 -0.96 -29.46 28.85
CA PHE A 4 -0.26 -28.18 28.84
C PHE A 4 0.77 -28.10 27.73
N VAL A 5 0.99 -26.89 27.23
CA VAL A 5 2.02 -26.57 26.24
C VAL A 5 2.80 -25.33 26.68
N LEU A 6 4.09 -25.27 26.32
CA LEU A 6 4.88 -24.06 26.48
C LEU A 6 4.60 -23.12 25.30
N LYS A 7 4.26 -21.88 25.62
CA LYS A 7 3.97 -20.80 24.66
C LYS A 7 5.01 -19.69 24.83
N VAL A 8 5.47 -19.09 23.74
CA VAL A 8 6.31 -17.88 23.83
C VAL A 8 5.49 -16.72 24.40
N GLN A 9 6.02 -16.03 25.41
CA GLN A 9 5.30 -14.92 26.04
C GLN A 9 5.04 -13.80 25.02
N GLY A 10 3.77 -13.43 24.83
CA GLY A 10 3.35 -12.38 23.91
C GLY A 10 3.13 -12.81 22.45
N LEU A 11 3.53 -14.03 22.06
CA LEU A 11 3.38 -14.54 20.70
C LEU A 11 2.48 -15.79 20.64
N SER A 12 1.87 -16.08 19.50
CA SER A 12 1.06 -17.30 19.30
C SER A 12 1.92 -18.48 18.80
N GLU A 13 3.10 -18.66 19.38
CA GLU A 13 4.05 -19.72 19.07
C GLU A 13 4.14 -20.72 20.22
N TYR A 14 4.19 -22.01 19.89
CA TYR A 14 4.06 -23.11 20.86
C TYR A 14 5.13 -24.17 20.63
N PHE A 15 5.61 -24.76 21.72
CA PHE A 15 6.62 -25.81 21.69
C PHE A 15 5.94 -27.18 21.63
N THR A 16 6.40 -28.04 20.75
CA THR A 16 5.92 -29.40 20.57
C THR A 16 6.72 -30.39 21.41
N SER A 17 6.07 -31.46 21.86
CA SER A 17 6.66 -32.51 22.70
C SER A 17 7.76 -33.33 22.02
N HIS A 18 7.88 -33.27 20.69
CA HIS A 18 8.81 -34.09 19.89
C HIS A 18 10.06 -33.33 19.44
N SER A 19 10.30 -32.15 19.99
CA SER A 19 11.40 -31.27 19.62
C SER A 19 12.19 -30.84 20.85
N THR A 20 13.42 -30.40 20.64
CA THR A 20 14.27 -29.84 21.67
C THR A 20 14.13 -28.32 21.72
N LEU A 21 14.46 -27.71 22.87
CA LEU A 21 14.43 -26.25 23.01
C LEU A 21 15.33 -25.56 21.96
N ALA A 22 16.43 -26.21 21.58
CA ALA A 22 17.38 -25.72 20.59
C ALA A 22 16.89 -25.85 19.13
N ASP A 23 15.69 -26.36 18.86
CA ASP A 23 15.14 -26.40 17.50
C ASP A 23 14.33 -25.13 17.16
N TYR A 24 14.07 -24.27 18.14
CA TYR A 24 13.23 -23.09 17.99
C TYR A 24 14.07 -21.84 17.71
N GLU A 25 13.74 -21.14 16.63
CA GLU A 25 14.39 -19.88 16.25
C GLU A 25 14.35 -18.84 17.39
N TYR A 26 13.21 -18.74 18.10
CA TYR A 26 13.07 -17.87 19.26
C TYR A 26 14.19 -18.09 20.30
N VAL A 27 14.54 -19.35 20.56
CA VAL A 27 15.57 -19.72 21.54
C VAL A 27 16.96 -19.36 21.03
N HIS A 28 17.21 -19.51 19.72
CA HIS A 28 18.45 -19.06 19.08
C HIS A 28 18.60 -17.55 19.18
N GLN A 29 17.53 -16.80 18.92
CA GLN A 29 17.54 -15.34 19.03
C GLN A 29 17.80 -14.89 20.47
N CYS A 30 17.13 -15.50 21.46
CA CYS A 30 17.40 -15.23 22.87
C CYS A 30 18.88 -15.46 23.23
N HIS A 31 19.45 -16.59 22.80
CA HIS A 31 20.87 -16.88 23.04
C HIS A 31 21.80 -15.89 22.33
N LYS A 32 21.55 -15.59 21.05
CA LYS A 32 22.35 -14.68 20.23
C LYS A 32 22.42 -13.26 20.80
N PHE A 33 21.34 -12.80 21.43
CA PHE A 33 21.22 -11.46 21.97
C PHE A 33 21.31 -11.38 23.49
N ASP A 34 21.74 -12.46 24.16
CA ASP A 34 21.84 -12.58 25.63
C ASP A 34 20.55 -12.15 26.35
N LYS A 35 19.41 -12.60 25.82
CA LYS A 35 18.08 -12.37 26.39
C LYS A 35 17.57 -13.63 27.07
N PRO A 36 16.78 -13.50 28.16
CA PRO A 36 16.14 -14.65 28.78
C PRO A 36 15.10 -15.27 27.85
N VAL A 37 14.91 -16.59 27.98
CA VAL A 37 13.84 -17.33 27.32
C VAL A 37 12.58 -17.21 28.18
N CYS A 38 11.57 -16.48 27.69
CA CYS A 38 10.34 -16.20 28.42
C CYS A 38 9.17 -17.01 27.87
N LEU A 39 8.76 -18.04 28.62
CA LEU A 39 7.67 -18.96 28.23
C LEU A 39 6.53 -18.90 29.24
N THR A 40 5.32 -19.13 28.75
CA THR A 40 4.10 -19.29 29.55
C THR A 40 3.56 -20.70 29.40
N LEU A 41 3.30 -21.37 30.51
CA LEU A 41 2.61 -22.66 30.50
C LEU A 41 1.11 -22.41 30.27
N THR A 42 0.55 -22.98 29.21
CA THR A 42 -0.84 -22.76 28.81
C THR A 42 -1.58 -24.09 28.72
N ASP A 43 -2.82 -24.17 29.19
CA ASP A 43 -3.66 -25.36 28.99
C ASP A 43 -4.04 -25.46 27.50
N ILE A 44 -3.98 -26.67 26.94
CA ILE A 44 -4.27 -26.93 25.53
C ILE A 44 -5.71 -26.52 25.17
N LYS A 45 -6.64 -26.58 26.14
CA LYS A 45 -8.04 -26.16 25.96
C LYS A 45 -8.19 -24.66 25.75
N ASP A 46 -7.28 -23.87 26.29
CA ASP A 46 -7.29 -22.41 26.20
C ASP A 46 -6.55 -21.88 24.97
N LEU A 47 -5.99 -22.78 24.15
CA LEU A 47 -5.31 -22.40 22.92
C LEU A 47 -6.31 -21.83 21.92
N LYS A 48 -6.09 -20.57 21.55
CA LYS A 48 -6.80 -19.93 20.44
C LYS A 48 -6.32 -20.57 19.13
N ARG A 49 -7.26 -21.18 18.41
CA ARG A 49 -7.02 -21.80 17.10
C ARG A 49 -7.90 -21.12 16.05
N PRO A 50 -7.67 -19.82 15.74
CA PRO A 50 -8.52 -19.08 14.81
C PRO A 50 -8.51 -19.65 13.39
N LEU A 51 -7.48 -20.43 13.05
CA LEU A 51 -7.31 -21.10 11.75
C LEU A 51 -7.60 -22.61 11.81
N ALA A 52 -8.09 -23.14 12.94
CA ALA A 52 -8.49 -24.55 12.96
C ALA A 52 -9.74 -24.73 12.12
N ARG A 53 -9.69 -25.74 11.25
CA ARG A 53 -10.83 -26.21 10.46
C ARG A 53 -12.07 -26.39 11.35
N THR A 54 -13.14 -25.73 10.96
CA THR A 54 -14.45 -25.72 11.62
C THR A 54 -15.43 -26.61 10.87
N ARG A 55 -16.56 -26.95 11.52
CA ARG A 55 -17.67 -27.64 10.84
C ARG A 55 -18.27 -26.83 9.70
N ILE A 56 -18.14 -25.51 9.74
CA ILE A 56 -18.61 -24.62 8.67
C ILE A 56 -17.72 -24.78 7.45
N ASP A 57 -16.39 -24.93 7.65
CA ASP A 57 -15.46 -25.21 6.56
C ASP A 57 -15.77 -26.54 5.87
N ASP A 58 -16.22 -27.56 6.61
CA ASP A 58 -16.66 -28.85 6.04
C ASP A 58 -17.94 -28.73 5.20
N VAL A 59 -18.85 -27.82 5.58
CA VAL A 59 -20.11 -27.59 4.85
C VAL A 59 -19.86 -26.76 3.60
N ASN A 60 -18.98 -25.76 3.70
CA ASN A 60 -18.65 -24.84 2.63
C ASN A 60 -17.61 -25.39 1.64
N ASP A 61 -17.01 -26.55 1.92
CA ASP A 61 -16.00 -27.21 1.06
C ASP A 61 -16.52 -27.45 -0.37
N CYS A 62 -17.84 -27.64 -0.52
CA CYS A 62 -18.49 -27.84 -1.82
C CYS A 62 -18.90 -26.53 -2.53
N ASP A 63 -18.97 -25.40 -1.81
CA ASP A 63 -19.40 -24.10 -2.34
C ASP A 63 -18.21 -23.22 -2.77
N PHE A 64 -16.98 -23.73 -2.58
CA PHE A 64 -15.75 -23.03 -2.88
C PHE A 64 -15.51 -22.98 -4.39
N LYS A 65 -15.58 -21.78 -4.98
CA LYS A 65 -15.36 -21.61 -6.42
C LYS A 65 -13.94 -21.16 -6.71
N TYR A 66 -13.48 -21.33 -7.95
CA TYR A 66 -12.13 -20.90 -8.33
C TYR A 66 -11.92 -19.39 -8.11
N GLU A 67 -13.00 -18.60 -8.22
CA GLU A 67 -12.94 -17.16 -8.00
C GLU A 67 -12.70 -16.81 -6.51
N ASP A 68 -12.93 -17.72 -5.57
CA ASP A 68 -12.66 -17.53 -4.13
C ASP A 68 -11.18 -17.76 -3.77
N ILE A 69 -10.46 -18.51 -4.61
CA ILE A 69 -9.02 -18.79 -4.49
C ILE A 69 -8.19 -17.65 -5.07
N ALA A 70 -8.70 -17.03 -6.14
CA ALA A 70 -8.02 -15.95 -6.83
C ALA A 70 -8.91 -14.70 -6.93
N PRO A 71 -9.07 -13.94 -5.82
CA PRO A 71 -9.84 -12.70 -5.81
C PRO A 71 -9.35 -11.66 -6.83
N SER A 72 -8.06 -11.73 -7.21
CA SER A 72 -7.46 -10.87 -8.25
C SER A 72 -8.05 -11.12 -9.65
N LEU A 73 -8.65 -12.29 -9.90
CA LEU A 73 -9.38 -12.61 -11.13
C LEU A 73 -10.84 -12.08 -11.11
N LYS A 74 -11.39 -11.73 -9.93
CA LYS A 74 -12.75 -11.16 -9.80
C LYS A 74 -12.82 -9.67 -10.15
N LYS A 75 -11.70 -8.94 -10.07
CA LYS A 75 -11.71 -7.51 -10.38
C LYS A 75 -11.65 -7.31 -11.89
N ASP A 76 -12.66 -6.63 -12.42
CA ASP A 76 -12.61 -6.10 -13.77
C ASP A 76 -11.29 -5.32 -13.96
N VAL A 77 -10.62 -5.60 -15.08
CA VAL A 77 -9.40 -4.90 -15.46
C VAL A 77 -9.69 -3.40 -15.44
N ILE A 78 -8.87 -2.64 -14.71
CA ILE A 78 -9.04 -1.18 -14.63
C ILE A 78 -8.93 -0.63 -16.05
N SER A 79 -9.98 0.07 -16.47
CA SER A 79 -10.05 0.64 -17.81
C SER A 79 -9.35 2.00 -17.87
N TYR A 80 -8.72 2.31 -19.00
CA TYR A 80 -8.19 3.63 -19.32
C TYR A 80 -9.24 4.71 -19.13
N GLU A 81 -10.48 4.47 -19.56
CA GLU A 81 -11.56 5.46 -19.48
C GLU A 81 -11.88 5.84 -18.03
N SER A 82 -12.00 4.85 -17.14
CA SER A 82 -12.24 5.10 -15.71
C SER A 82 -11.09 5.86 -15.05
N LEU A 83 -9.85 5.52 -15.43
CA LEU A 83 -8.66 6.22 -14.94
C LEU A 83 -8.56 7.65 -15.49
N ASN A 84 -8.81 7.84 -16.79
CA ASN A 84 -8.69 9.14 -17.47
C ASN A 84 -9.63 10.17 -16.86
N ILE A 85 -10.86 9.79 -16.51
CA ILE A 85 -11.82 10.68 -15.82
C ILE A 85 -11.24 11.20 -14.49
N LEU A 86 -10.54 10.35 -13.73
CA LEU A 86 -9.93 10.75 -12.47
C LEU A 86 -8.68 11.61 -12.68
N LEU A 87 -7.88 11.33 -13.70
CA LEU A 87 -6.74 12.16 -14.09
C LEU A 87 -7.19 13.56 -14.56
N ASP A 88 -8.21 13.64 -15.42
CA ASP A 88 -8.81 14.91 -15.84
C ASP A 88 -9.39 15.68 -14.63
N THR A 89 -9.91 14.96 -13.64
CA THR A 89 -10.43 15.57 -12.41
C THR A 89 -9.29 16.11 -11.55
N LEU A 90 -8.21 15.34 -11.37
CA LEU A 90 -7.01 15.78 -10.66
C LEU A 90 -6.43 17.04 -11.31
N GLU A 91 -6.24 17.03 -12.63
CA GLU A 91 -5.69 18.18 -13.36
C GLU A 91 -6.56 19.43 -13.22
N ARG A 92 -7.90 19.29 -13.32
CA ARG A 92 -8.81 20.42 -13.09
C ARG A 92 -8.73 20.96 -11.67
N GLU A 93 -8.61 20.12 -10.65
CA GLU A 93 -8.48 20.58 -9.26
C GLU A 93 -7.11 21.27 -9.01
N ILE A 94 -6.04 20.79 -9.66
CA ILE A 94 -4.73 21.43 -9.65
C ILE A 94 -4.78 22.82 -10.31
N GLU A 95 -5.40 22.94 -11.48
CA GLU A 95 -5.50 24.24 -12.17
C GLU A 95 -6.41 25.22 -11.42
N LYS A 96 -7.46 24.73 -10.75
CA LYS A 96 -8.27 25.54 -9.84
C LYS A 96 -7.43 26.08 -8.69
N ILE A 97 -6.61 25.26 -8.03
CA ILE A 97 -5.83 25.74 -6.88
C ILE A 97 -4.75 26.74 -7.30
N LYS A 98 -4.07 26.52 -8.44
CA LYS A 98 -3.14 27.50 -9.02
C LYS A 98 -3.84 28.81 -9.38
N SER A 99 -5.02 28.73 -10.00
CA SER A 99 -5.81 29.92 -10.34
C SER A 99 -6.26 30.68 -9.11
N SER A 100 -6.66 29.98 -8.04
CA SER A 100 -7.00 30.60 -6.76
C SER A 100 -5.79 31.27 -6.12
N ALA A 101 -4.63 30.61 -6.16
CA ALA A 101 -3.38 31.16 -5.65
C ALA A 101 -2.95 32.43 -6.41
N LEU A 102 -3.18 32.53 -7.72
CA LEU A 102 -2.86 33.73 -8.51
C LEU A 102 -3.83 34.89 -8.27
N LYS A 103 -5.08 34.60 -7.91
CA LYS A 103 -6.13 35.63 -7.76
C LYS A 103 -6.07 36.37 -6.43
N PHE A 104 -5.41 35.79 -5.42
CA PHE A 104 -5.12 36.34 -4.08
C PHE A 104 -5.96 37.58 -3.70
N GLU A 105 -7.28 37.41 -3.61
CA GLU A 105 -8.14 38.34 -2.88
C GLU A 105 -8.16 37.86 -1.43
N SER A 106 -7.77 38.75 -0.52
CA SER A 106 -7.20 38.51 0.81
C SER A 106 -8.12 37.86 1.86
N LEU A 107 -9.05 36.98 1.49
CA LEU A 107 -10.06 36.44 2.42
C LEU A 107 -10.38 34.94 2.28
N ASP A 108 -9.90 34.23 1.26
CA ASP A 108 -10.17 32.80 1.10
C ASP A 108 -8.87 31.95 1.14
N SER A 109 -8.72 31.19 2.22
CA SER A 109 -7.71 30.12 2.38
C SER A 109 -7.70 29.17 1.17
N LEU A 110 -6.51 28.77 0.71
CA LEU A 110 -6.39 27.75 -0.33
C LEU A 110 -6.98 26.43 0.17
N LYS A 111 -7.90 25.87 -0.61
CA LYS A 111 -8.64 24.66 -0.27
C LYS A 111 -8.02 23.43 -0.96
N PRO A 112 -7.17 22.63 -0.26
CA PRO A 112 -6.51 21.47 -0.86
C PRO A 112 -7.45 20.28 -1.11
N GLN A 113 -8.68 20.32 -0.59
CA GLN A 113 -9.56 19.15 -0.50
C GLN A 113 -9.88 18.53 -1.87
N GLY A 114 -10.05 19.35 -2.92
CA GLY A 114 -10.33 18.85 -4.27
C GLY A 114 -9.21 17.96 -4.81
N VAL A 115 -7.96 18.42 -4.70
CA VAL A 115 -6.77 17.66 -5.11
C VAL A 115 -6.63 16.38 -4.26
N VAL A 116 -6.77 16.49 -2.94
CA VAL A 116 -6.67 15.33 -2.02
C VAL A 116 -7.74 14.28 -2.34
N GLN A 117 -8.97 14.70 -2.64
CA GLN A 117 -10.05 13.78 -3.00
C GLN A 117 -9.82 13.11 -4.35
N ALA A 118 -9.32 13.84 -5.33
CA ALA A 118 -8.98 13.27 -6.64
C ALA A 118 -7.90 12.19 -6.52
N VAL A 119 -6.82 12.44 -5.75
CA VAL A 119 -5.77 11.44 -5.52
C VAL A 119 -6.32 10.22 -4.76
N LYS A 120 -7.13 10.43 -3.72
CA LYS A 120 -7.78 9.32 -3.00
C LYS A 120 -8.70 8.48 -3.89
N ALA A 121 -9.39 9.11 -4.83
CA ALA A 121 -10.21 8.40 -5.80
C ALA A 121 -9.35 7.54 -6.73
N ILE A 122 -8.19 8.04 -7.17
CA ILE A 122 -7.21 7.26 -7.95
C ILE A 122 -6.72 6.07 -7.13
N CYS A 123 -6.24 6.26 -5.90
CA CYS A 123 -5.82 5.16 -5.02
C CYS A 123 -6.92 4.12 -4.81
N THR A 124 -8.16 4.57 -4.65
CA THR A 124 -9.34 3.69 -4.50
C THR A 124 -9.60 2.88 -5.76
N LEU A 125 -9.55 3.51 -6.94
CA LEU A 125 -9.69 2.83 -8.23
C LEU A 125 -8.61 1.76 -8.40
N LEU A 126 -7.36 2.10 -8.06
CA LEU A 126 -6.18 1.22 -8.07
C LEU A 126 -6.16 0.24 -6.89
N SER A 127 -7.31 -0.32 -6.54
CA SER A 127 -7.43 -1.36 -5.51
C SER A 127 -6.99 -0.94 -4.10
N HIS A 128 -7.20 0.33 -3.74
CA HIS A 128 -6.78 0.91 -2.46
C HIS A 128 -5.27 0.91 -2.25
N VAL A 129 -4.49 0.94 -3.33
CA VAL A 129 -3.03 1.05 -3.27
C VAL A 129 -2.65 2.52 -3.04
N GLU A 130 -1.91 2.77 -1.96
CA GLU A 130 -1.32 4.05 -1.59
C GLU A 130 0.16 3.81 -1.24
N THR A 131 1.06 4.61 -1.79
CA THR A 131 2.50 4.55 -1.49
C THR A 131 2.89 5.64 -0.49
N SER A 132 4.02 5.45 0.18
CA SER A 132 4.59 6.47 1.08
C SER A 132 4.78 7.81 0.37
N GLU A 133 5.21 7.80 -0.89
CA GLU A 133 5.46 9.00 -1.69
C GLU A 133 4.17 9.80 -1.90
N ILE A 134 3.03 9.13 -2.12
CA ILE A 134 1.71 9.79 -2.20
C ILE A 134 1.35 10.44 -0.87
N THR A 135 1.47 9.70 0.24
CA THR A 135 1.16 10.22 1.57
C THR A 135 2.01 11.44 1.91
N ASP A 136 3.32 11.37 1.65
CA ASP A 136 4.28 12.43 1.95
C ASP A 136 4.07 13.66 1.07
N THR A 137 3.86 13.48 -0.24
CA THR A 137 3.60 14.60 -1.17
C THR A 137 2.27 15.28 -0.91
N ILE A 138 1.22 14.55 -0.52
CA ILE A 138 -0.05 15.13 -0.06
C ILE A 138 0.16 15.94 1.22
N ALA A 139 0.90 15.41 2.19
CA ALA A 139 1.16 16.11 3.45
C ALA A 139 1.93 17.41 3.20
N ALA A 140 3.01 17.36 2.39
CA ALA A 140 3.76 18.54 1.97
C ALA A 140 2.87 19.57 1.26
N PHE A 141 2.03 19.12 0.32
CA PHE A 141 1.10 20.00 -0.40
C PHE A 141 0.12 20.71 0.54
N ILE A 142 -0.48 19.98 1.48
CA ILE A 142 -1.38 20.58 2.48
C ILE A 142 -0.63 21.63 3.30
N GLN A 143 0.61 21.34 3.73
CA GLN A 143 1.43 22.31 4.46
C GLN A 143 1.68 23.57 3.64
N VAL A 144 1.98 23.45 2.35
CA VAL A 144 2.15 24.60 1.46
C VAL A 144 0.84 25.40 1.37
N CYS A 145 -0.31 24.77 1.22
CA CYS A 145 -1.60 25.48 1.23
C CYS A 145 -1.86 26.24 2.54
N LEU A 146 -1.43 25.71 3.69
CA LEU A 146 -1.56 26.38 4.99
C LEU A 146 -0.63 27.61 5.11
N LEU A 147 0.51 27.64 4.41
CA LEU A 147 1.38 28.81 4.39
C LEU A 147 0.71 30.01 3.70
N PHE A 148 -0.16 29.77 2.71
CA PHE A 148 -0.93 30.82 2.06
C PHE A 148 -1.95 31.49 3.00
N ASP A 149 -2.40 30.77 4.03
CA ASP A 149 -3.38 31.24 5.02
C ASP A 149 -2.75 32.15 6.11
N LYS A 150 -1.45 31.98 6.38
CA LYS A 150 -0.73 32.66 7.48
C LYS A 150 -0.28 34.09 7.17
N THR A 151 -0.79 34.71 6.12
CA THR A 151 -0.44 36.11 5.77
C THR A 151 -1.17 37.16 6.60
N ASP A 152 -2.18 36.79 7.41
CA ASP A 152 -2.78 37.66 8.42
C ASP A 152 -2.78 37.03 9.83
N ASP A 153 -2.37 37.83 10.83
CA ASP A 153 -2.26 37.52 12.26
C ASP A 153 -3.46 36.69 12.78
N THR A 154 -3.23 35.49 13.32
CA THR A 154 -4.00 34.99 14.49
C THR A 154 -3.22 33.94 15.29
N ASP A 155 -3.09 34.22 16.59
CA ASP A 155 -2.72 33.26 17.62
C ASP A 155 -3.74 32.10 17.65
N PHE A 156 -3.29 30.87 17.38
CA PHE A 156 -4.02 29.68 17.82
C PHE A 156 -3.05 28.56 18.21
N ASP A 157 -3.14 28.19 19.49
CA ASP A 157 -2.41 27.14 20.17
C ASP A 157 -2.78 25.72 19.68
N THR A 158 -1.85 24.78 19.96
CA THR A 158 -1.86 23.30 19.82
C THR A 158 -1.17 22.74 18.56
N LEU A 159 -0.12 21.92 18.58
CA LEU A 159 0.71 21.23 19.60
C LEU A 159 2.14 21.02 19.00
N PRO A 160 3.15 20.57 19.77
CA PRO A 160 4.57 20.86 19.55
C PRO A 160 5.29 19.75 18.78
N GLU A 161 6.21 20.14 17.91
CA GLU A 161 7.51 19.50 17.66
C GLU A 161 8.16 20.16 16.43
N LEU A 162 8.75 21.34 16.62
CA LEU A 162 10.04 21.73 16.02
C LEU A 162 10.40 23.11 16.59
N GLY A 163 11.66 23.26 17.00
CA GLY A 163 12.12 24.35 17.87
C GLY A 163 11.94 25.76 17.32
N ASN A 164 11.71 26.68 18.26
CA ASN A 164 11.75 28.13 18.12
C ASN A 164 12.91 28.62 17.25
N LEU A 165 12.60 29.23 16.11
CA LEU A 165 13.36 30.37 15.59
C LEU A 165 12.43 31.57 15.51
N GLY A 166 12.42 32.37 16.57
CA GLY A 166 11.86 33.72 16.50
C GLY A 166 12.68 34.55 15.51
N ARG A 167 12.01 35.17 14.53
CA ARG A 167 12.58 36.29 13.77
C ARG A 167 11.58 37.43 13.68
N THR A 168 12.15 38.59 13.99
CA THR A 168 11.61 39.94 14.04
C THR A 168 10.91 40.37 12.76
N LYS A 169 9.76 41.04 12.92
CA LYS A 169 9.02 41.78 11.88
C LYS A 169 9.95 42.80 11.21
N GLU A 170 10.33 42.56 9.96
CA GLU A 170 10.82 43.58 9.04
C GLU A 170 9.88 43.64 7.83
N THR A 171 9.18 44.77 7.73
CA THR A 171 8.30 45.11 6.61
C THR A 171 9.16 45.51 5.41
N LYS A 172 9.42 44.58 4.47
CA LYS A 172 9.94 44.85 3.12
C LYS A 172 9.84 43.60 2.22
N GLU A 173 9.36 43.82 0.99
CA GLU A 173 9.32 42.89 -0.17
C GLU A 173 8.17 41.87 -0.26
N PHE A 174 6.91 42.34 -0.23
CA PHE A 174 5.72 41.49 -0.47
C PHE A 174 5.65 40.82 -1.87
N GLU A 175 6.24 41.41 -2.92
CA GLU A 175 6.19 40.85 -4.28
C GLU A 175 7.15 39.65 -4.48
N GLY A 176 8.30 39.65 -3.81
CA GLY A 176 9.27 38.56 -3.89
C GLY A 176 8.79 37.31 -3.14
N ASP A 177 8.23 37.51 -1.96
CA ASP A 177 7.75 36.44 -1.08
C ASP A 177 6.53 35.70 -1.68
N PHE A 178 5.63 36.42 -2.36
CA PHE A 178 4.49 35.82 -3.06
C PHE A 178 4.92 34.95 -4.25
N LEU A 179 5.87 35.43 -5.06
CA LEU A 179 6.35 34.67 -6.21
C LEU A 179 7.06 33.38 -5.78
N ASP A 180 7.83 33.44 -4.70
CA ASP A 180 8.53 32.28 -4.15
C ASP A 180 7.54 31.28 -3.51
N MET A 181 6.48 31.77 -2.86
CA MET A 181 5.41 30.93 -2.32
C MET A 181 4.57 30.26 -3.43
N PHE A 182 4.27 30.96 -4.53
CA PHE A 182 3.61 30.37 -5.69
C PHE A 182 4.48 29.30 -6.36
N ARG A 183 5.79 29.54 -6.51
CA ARG A 183 6.74 28.53 -7.01
C ARG A 183 6.80 27.30 -6.11
N LEU A 184 6.74 27.49 -4.78
CA LEU A 184 6.68 26.39 -3.83
C LEU A 184 5.41 25.55 -4.00
N LEU A 185 4.27 26.19 -4.25
CA LEU A 185 3.01 25.51 -4.59
C LEU A 185 3.13 24.71 -5.88
N GLU A 186 3.66 25.31 -6.95
CA GLU A 186 3.88 24.61 -8.23
C GLU A 186 4.81 23.41 -8.09
N LEU A 187 5.90 23.55 -7.32
CA LEU A 187 6.83 22.47 -7.06
C LEU A 187 6.17 21.33 -6.28
N SER A 188 5.41 21.65 -5.23
CA SER A 188 4.70 20.65 -4.43
C SER A 188 3.65 19.90 -5.24
N LEU A 189 2.92 20.59 -6.13
CA LEU A 189 1.96 19.99 -7.04
C LEU A 189 2.64 19.11 -8.07
N SER A 190 3.79 19.54 -8.60
CA SER A 190 4.60 18.75 -9.52
C SER A 190 5.07 17.45 -8.87
N HIS A 191 5.58 17.49 -7.63
CA HIS A 191 5.97 16.28 -6.91
C HIS A 191 4.80 15.32 -6.68
N LEU A 192 3.61 15.85 -6.37
CA LEU A 192 2.40 15.03 -6.24
C LEU A 192 2.02 14.36 -7.56
N GLN A 193 2.10 15.08 -8.68
CA GLN A 193 1.84 14.51 -10.02
C GLN A 193 2.83 13.40 -10.37
N HIS A 194 4.12 13.57 -10.04
CA HIS A 194 5.13 12.52 -10.23
C HIS A 194 4.84 11.29 -9.35
N ALA A 195 4.48 11.48 -8.08
CA ALA A 195 4.12 10.36 -7.21
C ALA A 195 2.88 9.58 -7.74
N VAL A 196 1.89 10.28 -8.29
CA VAL A 196 0.72 9.64 -8.95
C VAL A 196 1.16 8.87 -10.19
N HIS A 197 2.04 9.44 -11.01
CA HIS A 197 2.59 8.77 -12.18
C HIS A 197 3.34 7.48 -11.80
N ASP A 198 4.21 7.53 -10.80
CA ASP A 198 4.99 6.38 -10.33
C ASP A 198 4.09 5.28 -9.75
N LEU A 199 3.02 5.66 -9.03
CA LEU A 199 1.98 4.73 -8.59
C LEU A 199 1.32 4.03 -9.79
N LEU A 200 1.00 4.76 -10.87
CA LEU A 200 0.41 4.17 -12.08
C LEU A 200 1.37 3.22 -12.79
N VAL A 201 2.65 3.59 -12.91
CA VAL A 201 3.69 2.72 -13.47
C VAL A 201 3.82 1.44 -12.64
N MET A 202 3.91 1.56 -11.31
CA MET A 202 4.01 0.42 -10.41
C MET A 202 2.78 -0.48 -10.51
N TYR A 203 1.59 0.10 -10.52
CA TYR A 203 0.34 -0.65 -10.64
C TYR A 203 0.24 -1.39 -11.98
N ALA A 204 0.57 -0.73 -13.10
CA ALA A 204 0.53 -1.34 -14.43
C ALA A 204 1.54 -2.49 -14.60
N LYS A 205 2.65 -2.47 -13.85
CA LYS A 205 3.63 -3.58 -13.81
C LYS A 205 3.15 -4.75 -12.96
N ALA A 206 2.42 -4.49 -11.88
CA ALA A 206 1.99 -5.50 -10.92
C ALA A 206 0.65 -6.16 -11.29
N PHE A 207 -0.24 -5.45 -11.98
CA PHE A 207 -1.61 -5.89 -12.27
C PHE A 207 -1.96 -5.78 -13.75
N ARG A 208 -2.92 -6.59 -14.19
CA ARG A 208 -3.46 -6.50 -15.56
C ARG A 208 -4.22 -5.18 -15.70
N VAL A 209 -3.81 -4.37 -16.68
CA VAL A 209 -4.44 -3.10 -17.08
C VAL A 209 -4.62 -3.08 -18.59
N ASN A 210 -5.56 -2.27 -19.10
CA ASN A 210 -5.78 -2.11 -20.55
C ASN A 210 -5.17 -0.82 -21.12
N PHE A 211 -4.23 -0.20 -20.39
CA PHE A 211 -3.52 1.00 -20.77
C PHE A 211 -2.01 0.82 -20.59
N ALA A 212 -1.23 1.67 -21.26
CA ALA A 212 0.20 1.79 -21.04
C ALA A 212 0.50 3.14 -20.39
N VAL A 213 1.46 3.18 -19.49
CA VAL A 213 1.96 4.41 -18.87
C VAL A 213 3.34 4.67 -19.45
N GLU A 214 3.59 5.90 -19.94
CA GLU A 214 4.89 6.28 -20.48
C GLU A 214 5.96 6.10 -19.39
N MET A 215 6.96 5.27 -19.66
CA MET A 215 8.08 5.11 -18.74
C MET A 215 9.24 5.93 -19.28
N HIS A 216 9.89 6.70 -18.40
CA HIS A 216 11.25 7.09 -18.69
C HIS A 216 12.09 5.80 -18.73
N ASP A 217 12.96 5.67 -19.74
CA ASP A 217 13.91 4.57 -19.90
C ASP A 217 14.86 4.55 -18.69
N VAL A 218 14.37 4.07 -17.55
CA VAL A 218 15.20 3.68 -16.43
C VAL A 218 15.77 2.34 -16.86
N THR A 219 17.03 2.36 -17.26
CA THR A 219 17.83 1.14 -17.43
C THR A 219 17.93 0.51 -16.05
N TYR A 220 16.95 -0.34 -15.70
CA TYR A 220 17.10 -1.24 -14.58
C TYR A 220 18.36 -2.08 -14.88
N PRO A 221 19.19 -2.39 -13.89
CA PRO A 221 20.26 -3.35 -14.11
C PRO A 221 19.61 -4.65 -14.59
N GLU A 222 19.76 -4.94 -15.88
CA GLU A 222 19.31 -6.18 -16.49
C GLU A 222 20.02 -7.30 -15.74
N LYS A 223 19.26 -8.04 -14.95
CA LYS A 223 19.73 -9.22 -14.26
C LYS A 223 19.40 -10.40 -15.17
N MET A 224 20.38 -11.21 -15.54
CA MET A 224 20.07 -12.43 -16.28
C MET A 224 19.11 -13.27 -15.44
N VAL A 225 18.14 -13.92 -16.09
CA VAL A 225 17.20 -14.84 -15.42
C VAL A 225 17.96 -15.92 -14.63
N THR A 226 19.17 -16.27 -15.07
CA THR A 226 20.09 -17.19 -14.35
C THR A 226 20.56 -16.67 -13.00
N ASP A 227 20.56 -15.36 -12.78
CA ASP A 227 21.00 -14.73 -11.53
C ASP A 227 19.80 -14.47 -10.58
N PHE A 228 18.58 -14.81 -11.00
CA PHE A 228 17.39 -14.81 -10.16
C PHE A 228 17.44 -16.04 -9.23
N LEU A 229 17.84 -15.83 -7.97
CA LEU A 229 18.00 -16.90 -6.97
C LEU A 229 16.70 -17.18 -6.20
N ASP A 230 15.66 -16.37 -6.39
CA ASP A 230 14.37 -16.60 -5.77
C ASP A 230 13.76 -17.87 -6.38
N THR A 231 13.33 -18.76 -5.49
CA THR A 231 12.62 -19.97 -5.93
C THR A 231 11.17 -19.58 -6.16
N PRO A 232 10.67 -19.56 -7.41
CA PRO A 232 9.25 -19.33 -7.64
C PRO A 232 8.50 -20.52 -7.02
N LEU A 233 7.66 -20.23 -6.04
CA LEU A 233 6.82 -21.23 -5.41
C LEU A 233 5.49 -21.29 -6.17
N PHE A 234 5.20 -22.43 -6.78
CA PHE A 234 3.91 -22.68 -7.40
C PHE A 234 3.11 -23.61 -6.50
N GLU A 235 1.93 -23.16 -6.08
CA GLU A 235 0.98 -24.02 -5.41
C GLU A 235 0.01 -24.60 -6.45
N VAL A 236 0.16 -25.89 -6.72
CA VAL A 236 -0.75 -26.61 -7.61
C VAL A 236 -1.76 -27.34 -6.75
N GLY A 237 -2.97 -26.78 -6.68
CA GLY A 237 -4.12 -27.41 -6.05
C GLY A 237 -4.77 -28.43 -6.99
N ILE A 238 -5.20 -29.56 -6.44
CA ILE A 238 -6.02 -30.54 -7.16
C ILE A 238 -7.45 -30.42 -6.66
N VAL A 239 -8.38 -30.17 -7.59
CA VAL A 239 -9.81 -30.24 -7.30
C VAL A 239 -10.24 -31.69 -7.41
N HIS A 240 -10.81 -32.22 -6.35
CA HIS A 240 -11.40 -33.56 -6.34
C HIS A 240 -12.88 -33.46 -6.71
N ARG A 241 -13.42 -34.50 -7.38
CA ARG A 241 -14.83 -34.60 -7.81
C ARG A 241 -15.26 -33.61 -8.88
N LEU A 242 -14.48 -33.52 -9.95
CA LEU A 242 -14.88 -32.81 -11.18
C LEU A 242 -16.24 -33.32 -11.68
N GLU A 243 -17.04 -32.42 -12.27
CA GLU A 243 -18.31 -32.80 -12.85
C GLU A 243 -18.15 -33.92 -13.89
N PRO A 244 -19.07 -34.91 -13.95
CA PRO A 244 -18.96 -36.06 -14.85
C PRO A 244 -18.74 -35.67 -16.32
N ASN A 245 -19.30 -34.54 -16.71
CA ASN A 245 -19.25 -33.98 -18.06
C ASN A 245 -17.80 -33.61 -18.45
N ILE A 246 -17.03 -33.07 -17.51
CA ILE A 246 -15.63 -32.67 -17.71
C ILE A 246 -14.73 -33.89 -17.82
N ILE A 247 -14.98 -34.91 -16.98
CA ILE A 247 -14.25 -36.19 -16.98
C ILE A 247 -14.46 -36.93 -18.30
N SER A 248 -15.66 -36.86 -18.88
CA SER A 248 -15.98 -37.54 -20.14
C SER A 248 -15.53 -36.80 -21.41
N ALA A 249 -15.19 -35.51 -21.31
CA ALA A 249 -14.90 -34.66 -22.47
C ALA A 249 -13.42 -34.61 -22.84
N TYR A 250 -12.51 -35.01 -21.93
CA TYR A 250 -11.08 -34.88 -22.12
C TYR A 250 -10.33 -36.10 -21.60
N ASP A 251 -9.49 -36.69 -22.45
CA ASP A 251 -8.68 -37.88 -22.10
C ASP A 251 -7.42 -37.53 -21.27
N SER A 252 -6.99 -36.27 -21.30
CA SER A 252 -5.81 -35.80 -20.57
C SER A 252 -5.90 -34.31 -20.24
N TYR A 253 -5.29 -33.94 -19.11
CA TYR A 253 -5.20 -32.56 -18.64
C TYR A 253 -3.72 -32.22 -18.45
N PHE A 254 -3.32 -31.04 -18.90
CA PHE A 254 -1.95 -30.54 -18.79
C PHE A 254 -1.98 -29.20 -18.08
N LEU A 255 -1.06 -29.02 -17.14
CA LEU A 255 -0.80 -27.71 -16.54
C LEU A 255 0.48 -27.18 -17.18
N ILE A 256 0.33 -26.08 -17.92
CA ILE A 256 1.45 -25.38 -18.55
C ILE A 256 1.69 -24.11 -17.75
N CYS A 257 2.87 -24.01 -17.14
CA CYS A 257 3.31 -22.79 -16.49
C CYS A 257 4.39 -22.17 -17.37
N GLU A 258 4.07 -21.02 -17.94
CA GLU A 258 5.00 -20.24 -18.74
C GLU A 258 5.32 -18.93 -18.01
N ILE A 259 6.61 -18.69 -17.82
CA ILE A 259 7.10 -17.42 -17.31
C ILE A 259 7.44 -16.56 -18.53
N HIS A 260 6.58 -15.59 -18.80
CA HIS A 260 6.80 -14.59 -19.83
C HIS A 260 7.53 -13.42 -19.17
N HIS A 261 8.77 -13.15 -19.58
CA HIS A 261 9.46 -11.90 -19.23
C HIS A 261 9.38 -10.97 -20.44
N GLY A 262 9.09 -9.69 -20.18
CA GLY A 262 9.13 -8.63 -21.19
C GLY A 262 10.54 -8.35 -21.67
#